data_AF-A0A434EIM4-F1
#
_entry.id   AF-A0A434EIM4-F1
#
_cell.length_a   1.000
_cell.length_b   1.000
_cell.length_c   1.000
_cell.angle_alpha   90.00
_cell.angle_beta   90.00
_cell.angle_gamma   90.00
#
_symmetry.space_group_name_H-M   'P 1'
#
loop_
_entity.id
_entity.type
_entity.pdbx_description
1 polymer ?
#
loop_
_entity_poly.entity_id
_entity_poly.type
_entity_poly.pdbx_seq_one_letter_code
_entity_poly.pdbx_strand_id
1 'polypeptide(L)'
;MADTLRIVHCFRSPVGGIFRHVRDLTEAQVAAGHLVGIVCDSTTGGDFEEHLFEQMKGRMALGIHRTPMQRHVGPGDLASAWRTFGIIKELRPDVLHGHGAKGGAYARLFGSLLRVSRSRVARVYSPHGGSLHYEETTVAGKLFFALERFMARFTDYLLFVSDYERQTYRRKVGEPPTPNNLVHNGLRAAEFEPVRTEQNAADVLYIGMMRDLKGPDIFIDALVLAGTRLGRPLKAVMVGDG
;
A
#
# COMPACT_ATOMS: atom_id res chain seq x y z
N MET A 1 -30.11 -0.63 5.35
CA MET A 1 -28.99 -1.30 4.65
C MET A 1 -28.11 -0.19 4.11
N ALA A 2 -26.80 -0.22 4.34
CA ALA A 2 -25.92 0.77 3.72
C ALA A 2 -26.02 0.62 2.19
N ASP A 3 -26.03 1.73 1.47
CA ASP A 3 -26.06 1.70 0.00
C ASP A 3 -24.84 0.92 -0.53
N THR A 4 -25.07 0.06 -1.53
CA THR A 4 -23.98 -0.66 -2.20
C THR A 4 -23.09 0.32 -2.96
N LEU A 5 -21.86 0.50 -2.49
CA LEU A 5 -20.86 1.36 -3.12
C LEU A 5 -19.99 0.61 -4.13
N ARG A 6 -19.51 1.35 -5.13
CA ARG A 6 -18.47 0.94 -6.09
C ARG A 6 -17.12 1.45 -5.60
N ILE A 7 -16.30 0.56 -5.05
CA ILE A 7 -15.02 0.88 -4.42
C ILE A 7 -13.88 0.40 -5.31
N VAL A 8 -13.02 1.32 -5.76
CA VAL A 8 -11.86 1.01 -6.59
C VAL A 8 -10.58 1.33 -5.82
N HIS A 9 -9.75 0.30 -5.59
CA HIS A 9 -8.44 0.43 -4.99
C HIS A 9 -7.37 0.61 -6.08
N CYS A 10 -6.50 1.60 -5.93
CA CYS A 10 -5.43 1.89 -6.88
C CYS A 10 -4.07 1.96 -6.21
N PHE A 11 -3.11 1.16 -6.68
CA PHE A 11 -1.75 1.12 -6.12
C PHE A 11 -0.75 0.63 -7.16
N ARG A 12 0.52 1.04 -7.04
CA ARG A 12 1.56 0.63 -8.01
C ARG A 12 1.97 -0.82 -7.78
N SER A 13 2.75 -1.09 -6.74
CA SER A 13 3.39 -2.40 -6.54
C SER A 13 2.40 -3.39 -5.91
N PRO A 14 2.06 -4.52 -6.57
CA PRO A 14 1.25 -5.58 -5.98
C PRO A 14 2.06 -6.55 -5.14
N VAL A 15 3.11 -6.07 -4.47
CA VAL A 15 4.00 -6.89 -3.64
C VAL A 15 4.05 -6.36 -2.21
N GLY A 16 4.25 -7.26 -1.26
CA GLY A 16 4.47 -6.94 0.15
C GLY A 16 3.24 -6.37 0.86
N GLY A 17 3.50 -5.52 1.87
CA GLY A 17 2.50 -5.10 2.86
C GLY A 17 1.31 -4.32 2.28
N ILE A 18 1.50 -3.53 1.22
CA ILE A 18 0.39 -2.80 0.58
C ILE A 18 -0.60 -3.78 -0.05
N PHE A 19 -0.10 -4.77 -0.79
CA PHE A 19 -0.96 -5.74 -1.46
C PHE A 19 -1.70 -6.61 -0.45
N ARG A 20 -1.02 -7.08 0.61
CA ARG A 20 -1.65 -7.79 1.74
C ARG A 20 -2.81 -6.97 2.32
N HIS A 21 -2.54 -5.72 2.67
CA HIS A 21 -3.53 -4.79 3.23
C HIS A 21 -4.75 -4.62 2.31
N VAL A 22 -4.53 -4.36 1.01
CA VAL A 22 -5.63 -4.19 0.06
C VAL A 22 -6.45 -5.48 -0.10
N ARG A 23 -5.81 -6.66 -0.12
CA ARG A 23 -6.53 -7.93 -0.18
C ARG A 23 -7.47 -8.12 1.02
N ASP A 24 -7.00 -7.84 2.24
CA ASP A 24 -7.85 -7.94 3.43
C ASP A 24 -9.03 -6.96 3.40
N LEU A 25 -8.75 -5.71 3.00
CA LEU A 25 -9.75 -4.68 2.93
C LEU A 25 -10.83 -4.99 1.88
N THR A 26 -10.40 -5.42 0.70
CA THR A 26 -11.32 -5.76 -0.41
C THR A 26 -12.19 -6.96 -0.07
N GLU A 27 -11.65 -7.98 0.63
CA GLU A 27 -12.46 -9.12 1.10
C GLU A 27 -13.52 -8.69 2.10
N ALA A 28 -13.17 -7.84 3.08
CA ALA A 28 -14.13 -7.32 4.04
C ALA A 28 -15.21 -6.44 3.39
N GLN A 29 -14.86 -5.61 2.42
CA GLN A 29 -15.80 -4.76 1.69
C GLN A 29 -16.76 -5.56 0.80
N VAL A 30 -16.27 -6.62 0.14
CA VAL A 30 -17.12 -7.55 -0.61
C VAL A 30 -18.09 -8.25 0.33
N ALA A 31 -17.61 -8.74 1.49
CA ALA A 31 -18.48 -9.34 2.51
C ALA A 31 -19.53 -8.36 3.06
N ALA A 32 -19.24 -7.06 3.07
CA ALA A 32 -20.17 -6.00 3.43
C ALA A 32 -21.18 -5.65 2.30
N GLY A 33 -21.10 -6.30 1.13
CA GLY A 33 -22.04 -6.11 0.02
C GLY A 33 -21.67 -4.99 -0.95
N HIS A 34 -20.41 -4.53 -0.96
CA HIS A 34 -19.91 -3.54 -1.91
C HIS A 34 -19.37 -4.17 -3.20
N LEU A 35 -19.41 -3.40 -4.29
CA LEU A 35 -18.80 -3.78 -5.56
C LEU A 35 -17.35 -3.29 -5.57
N VAL A 36 -16.40 -4.21 -5.55
CA VAL A 36 -14.98 -3.88 -5.35
C VAL A 36 -14.16 -4.20 -6.60
N GLY A 37 -13.19 -3.33 -6.90
CA GLY A 37 -12.22 -3.51 -7.98
C GLY A 37 -10.83 -3.03 -7.62
N ILE A 38 -9.84 -3.54 -8.35
CA ILE A 38 -8.43 -3.20 -8.17
C ILE A 38 -7.87 -2.69 -9.50
N VAL A 39 -7.09 -1.61 -9.43
CA VAL A 39 -6.29 -1.09 -10.55
C VAL A 39 -4.83 -1.00 -10.10
N CYS A 40 -3.96 -1.86 -10.62
CA CYS A 40 -2.57 -1.92 -10.19
C CYS A 40 -1.57 -2.08 -11.34
N ASP A 41 -0.28 -2.00 -11.01
CA ASP A 41 0.79 -2.13 -12.00
C ASP A 41 0.86 -3.54 -12.62
N SER A 42 1.03 -3.59 -13.93
CA SER A 42 1.29 -4.84 -14.65
C SER A 42 2.77 -5.23 -14.69
N THR A 43 3.69 -4.32 -14.33
CA THR A 43 5.15 -4.53 -14.48
C THR A 43 5.85 -5.03 -13.22
N THR A 44 5.11 -5.23 -12.13
CA THR A 44 5.66 -5.69 -10.84
C THR A 44 4.83 -6.84 -10.28
N GLY A 45 5.45 -7.69 -9.46
CA GLY A 45 4.87 -8.95 -8.95
C GLY A 45 5.36 -10.18 -9.73
N GLY A 46 5.40 -11.33 -9.06
CA GLY A 46 5.78 -12.63 -9.64
C GLY A 46 4.63 -13.63 -9.62
N ASP A 47 4.96 -14.91 -9.81
CA ASP A 47 3.98 -16.01 -9.85
C ASP A 47 3.16 -16.12 -8.57
N PHE A 48 3.77 -15.81 -7.42
CA PHE A 48 3.09 -15.81 -6.14
C PHE A 48 1.97 -14.76 -6.09
N GLU A 49 2.25 -13.52 -6.48
CA GLU A 49 1.25 -12.46 -6.52
C GLU A 49 0.13 -12.75 -7.54
N GLU A 50 0.47 -13.33 -8.70
CA GLU A 50 -0.55 -13.70 -9.69
C GLU A 50 -1.47 -14.79 -9.15
N HIS A 51 -0.94 -15.79 -8.44
CA HIS A 51 -1.77 -16.80 -7.77
C HIS A 51 -2.72 -16.17 -6.74
N LEU A 52 -2.25 -15.18 -5.98
CA LEU A 52 -3.10 -14.44 -5.05
C LEU A 52 -4.18 -13.62 -5.77
N PHE A 53 -3.88 -13.03 -6.92
CA PHE A 53 -4.88 -12.33 -7.73
C PHE A 53 -5.94 -13.29 -8.27
N GLU A 54 -5.55 -14.47 -8.77
CA GLU A 54 -6.49 -15.50 -9.25
C GLU A 54 -7.52 -15.89 -8.17
N GLN A 55 -7.07 -16.08 -6.93
CA GLN A 55 -7.95 -16.36 -5.80
C GLN A 55 -8.99 -15.25 -5.54
N MET A 56 -8.68 -14.01 -5.92
CA MET A 56 -9.54 -12.84 -5.74
C MET A 56 -10.48 -12.58 -6.93
N LYS A 57 -10.11 -12.98 -8.15
CA LYS A 57 -10.83 -12.60 -9.39
C LYS A 57 -12.33 -12.88 -9.32
N GLY A 58 -12.74 -14.04 -8.79
CA GLY A 58 -14.14 -14.42 -8.67
C GLY A 58 -14.97 -13.59 -7.69
N ARG A 59 -14.34 -12.81 -6.80
CA ARG A 59 -15.01 -12.01 -5.77
C ARG A 59 -15.04 -10.51 -6.11
N MET A 60 -14.19 -10.05 -7.02
CA MET A 60 -14.07 -8.64 -7.40
C MET A 60 -15.08 -8.30 -8.50
N ALA A 61 -16.27 -7.84 -8.13
CA ALA A 61 -17.34 -7.53 -9.08
C ALA A 61 -16.97 -6.44 -10.12
N LEU A 62 -16.01 -5.57 -9.81
CA LEU A 62 -15.49 -4.56 -10.74
C LEU A 62 -14.21 -5.02 -11.46
N GLY A 63 -13.73 -6.24 -11.17
CA GLY A 63 -12.55 -6.83 -11.77
C GLY A 63 -11.21 -6.36 -11.18
N ILE A 64 -10.15 -7.01 -11.64
CA ILE A 64 -8.76 -6.70 -11.32
C ILE A 64 -8.09 -6.27 -12.62
N HIS A 65 -7.69 -5.01 -12.69
CA HIS A 65 -7.16 -4.37 -13.89
C HIS A 65 -5.68 -4.08 -13.69
N ARG A 66 -4.84 -4.70 -14.50
CA ARG A 66 -3.39 -4.50 -14.47
C ARG A 66 -2.98 -3.63 -15.66
N THR A 67 -2.28 -2.53 -15.39
CA THR A 67 -1.81 -1.61 -16.44
C THR A 67 -0.43 -1.08 -16.09
N PRO A 68 0.45 -0.77 -17.07
CA PRO A 68 1.79 -0.29 -16.74
C PRO A 68 1.76 1.00 -15.92
N MET A 69 2.43 0.99 -14.76
CA MET A 69 2.59 2.15 -13.89
C MET A 69 4.08 2.36 -13.59
N GLN A 70 4.72 3.19 -14.40
CA GLN A 70 6.15 3.44 -14.25
C GLN A 70 6.47 4.12 -12.90
N ARG A 71 7.62 3.72 -12.33
CA ARG A 71 8.13 4.24 -11.06
C ARG A 71 8.55 5.71 -11.16
N HIS A 72 9.10 6.12 -12.31
CA HIS A 72 9.51 7.49 -12.59
C HIS A 72 8.53 8.15 -13.55
N VAL A 73 8.36 9.48 -13.42
CA VAL A 73 7.54 10.26 -14.35
C VAL A 73 8.36 10.51 -15.61
N GLY A 74 7.87 10.05 -16.76
CA GLY A 74 8.50 10.24 -18.07
C GLY A 74 7.45 10.41 -19.19
N PRO A 75 7.83 10.75 -20.43
CA PRO A 75 6.88 11.02 -21.50
C PRO A 75 5.93 9.84 -21.82
N GLY A 76 6.40 8.60 -21.67
CA GLY A 76 5.58 7.37 -21.78
C GLY A 76 4.60 7.14 -20.62
N ASP A 77 4.72 7.90 -19.53
CA ASP A 77 3.83 7.85 -18.37
C ASP A 77 2.47 8.48 -18.69
N LEU A 78 2.40 9.44 -19.62
CA LEU A 78 1.15 10.10 -20.00
C LEU A 78 0.17 9.12 -20.65
N ALA A 79 0.60 8.35 -21.65
CA ALA A 79 -0.27 7.37 -22.31
C ALA A 79 -0.77 6.28 -21.33
N SER A 80 0.12 5.82 -20.45
CA SER A 80 -0.22 4.80 -19.45
C SER A 80 -1.15 5.37 -18.36
N ALA A 81 -0.94 6.61 -17.94
CA ALA A 81 -1.83 7.35 -17.04
C ALA A 81 -3.21 7.57 -17.69
N TRP A 82 -3.27 7.94 -18.97
CA TRP A 82 -4.54 8.09 -19.70
C TRP A 82 -5.28 6.77 -19.84
N ARG A 83 -4.58 5.66 -20.11
CA ARG A 83 -5.18 4.32 -20.12
C ARG A 83 -5.74 3.96 -18.74
N THR A 84 -4.97 4.21 -17.68
CA THR A 84 -5.39 3.99 -16.29
C THR A 84 -6.63 4.82 -15.96
N PHE A 85 -6.67 6.08 -16.40
CA PHE A 85 -7.83 6.95 -16.24
C PHE A 85 -9.06 6.40 -16.98
N GLY A 86 -8.90 5.91 -18.22
CA GLY A 86 -9.97 5.26 -18.98
C GLY A 86 -10.59 4.09 -18.23
N ILE A 87 -9.76 3.18 -17.73
CA ILE A 87 -10.19 2.05 -16.89
C ILE A 87 -10.97 2.56 -15.67
N ILE A 88 -10.39 3.47 -14.88
CA ILE A 88 -11.04 4.00 -13.67
C ILE A 88 -12.37 4.69 -14.01
N LYS A 89 -12.46 5.38 -15.14
CA LYS A 89 -13.70 6.03 -15.60
C LYS A 89 -14.79 5.00 -15.93
N GLU A 90 -14.45 3.92 -16.63
CA GLU A 90 -15.37 2.83 -16.97
C GLU A 90 -15.91 2.11 -15.73
N LEU A 91 -15.07 1.99 -14.69
CA LEU A 91 -15.48 1.41 -13.40
C LEU A 91 -16.50 2.25 -12.64
N ARG A 92 -16.65 3.54 -12.96
CA ARG A 92 -17.60 4.47 -12.31
C ARG A 92 -17.56 4.37 -10.77
N PRO A 93 -16.40 4.63 -10.13
CA PRO A 93 -16.26 4.50 -8.68
C PRO A 93 -17.11 5.54 -7.92
N ASP A 94 -17.73 5.09 -6.83
CA ASP A 94 -18.23 5.96 -5.77
C ASP A 94 -17.09 6.33 -4.82
N VAL A 95 -16.14 5.41 -4.62
CA VAL A 95 -14.92 5.61 -3.83
C VAL A 95 -13.72 5.18 -4.66
N LEU A 96 -12.75 6.08 -4.82
CA LEU A 96 -11.45 5.81 -5.42
C LEU A 96 -10.38 5.94 -4.32
N HIS A 97 -9.85 4.80 -3.88
CA HIS A 97 -8.90 4.70 -2.78
C HIS A 97 -7.49 4.42 -3.31
N GLY A 98 -6.63 5.43 -3.22
CA GLY A 98 -5.22 5.31 -3.60
C GLY A 98 -4.35 4.82 -2.45
N HIS A 99 -3.42 3.89 -2.72
CA HIS A 99 -2.42 3.44 -1.76
C HIS A 99 -1.00 3.70 -2.29
N GLY A 100 -0.13 4.18 -1.40
CA GLY A 100 1.24 4.54 -1.78
C GLY A 100 1.30 5.82 -2.63
N ALA A 101 2.52 6.29 -2.94
CA ALA A 101 2.70 7.57 -3.64
C ALA A 101 1.98 7.64 -5.00
N LYS A 102 2.20 6.67 -5.89
CA LYS A 102 1.63 6.68 -7.26
C LYS A 102 0.13 6.38 -7.28
N GLY A 103 -0.32 5.37 -6.54
CA GLY A 103 -1.76 5.05 -6.42
C GLY A 103 -2.54 6.20 -5.78
N GLY A 104 -1.96 6.82 -4.76
CA GLY A 104 -2.48 8.05 -4.15
C GLY A 104 -2.54 9.23 -5.13
N ALA A 105 -1.52 9.41 -5.97
CA ALA A 105 -1.54 10.46 -7.00
C ALA A 105 -2.65 10.22 -8.02
N TYR A 106 -2.79 8.99 -8.52
CA TYR A 106 -3.84 8.62 -9.46
C TYR A 106 -5.24 8.77 -8.86
N ALA A 107 -5.48 8.28 -7.63
CA ALA A 107 -6.78 8.42 -6.99
C ALA A 107 -7.22 9.89 -6.86
N ARG A 108 -6.30 10.77 -6.46
CA ARG A 108 -6.58 12.19 -6.24
C ARG A 108 -6.74 12.95 -7.56
N LEU A 109 -5.86 12.75 -8.53
CA LEU A 109 -5.92 13.43 -9.82
C LEU A 109 -7.08 12.94 -10.68
N PHE A 110 -7.18 11.62 -10.89
CA PHE A 110 -8.23 11.02 -11.72
C PHE A 110 -9.60 11.17 -11.10
N GLY A 111 -9.73 11.02 -9.78
CA GLY A 111 -10.99 11.30 -9.09
C GLY A 111 -11.43 12.77 -9.26
N SER A 112 -10.48 13.70 -9.30
CA SER A 112 -10.78 15.12 -9.57
C SER A 112 -11.23 15.36 -11.01
N LEU A 113 -10.59 14.71 -11.99
CA LEU A 113 -11.02 14.76 -13.39
C LEU A 113 -12.43 14.17 -13.59
N LEU A 114 -12.76 13.08 -12.89
CA LEU A 114 -14.11 12.52 -12.91
C LEU A 114 -15.15 13.49 -12.35
N ARG A 115 -14.81 14.27 -11.30
CA ARG A 115 -15.69 15.30 -10.73
C ARG A 115 -15.99 16.44 -11.70
N VAL A 116 -15.03 16.82 -12.54
CA VAL A 116 -15.27 17.79 -13.64
C VAL A 116 -16.37 17.26 -14.58
N SER A 117 -16.45 15.94 -14.76
CA SER A 117 -17.51 15.27 -15.53
C SER A 117 -18.79 14.98 -14.70
N ARG A 118 -19.03 15.73 -13.61
CA ARG A 118 -20.18 15.61 -12.69
C ARG A 118 -20.27 14.30 -11.89
N SER A 119 -19.21 13.49 -11.85
CA SER A 119 -19.14 12.38 -10.88
C SER A 119 -19.04 12.92 -9.45
N ARG A 120 -19.55 12.16 -8.47
CA ARG A 120 -19.41 12.45 -7.04
C ARG A 120 -18.40 11.53 -6.33
N VAL A 121 -17.48 10.93 -7.08
CA VAL A 121 -16.45 10.02 -6.53
C VAL A 121 -15.72 10.62 -5.33
N ALA A 122 -15.63 9.87 -4.23
CA ALA A 122 -14.82 10.19 -3.06
C ALA A 122 -13.35 9.80 -3.33
N ARG A 123 -12.41 10.70 -3.02
CA ARG A 123 -10.98 10.53 -3.22
C ARG A 123 -10.34 10.23 -1.87
N VAL A 124 -10.04 8.95 -1.63
CA VAL A 124 -9.47 8.47 -0.37
C VAL A 124 -8.00 8.11 -0.58
N TYR A 125 -7.14 8.45 0.37
CA TYR A 125 -5.70 8.19 0.24
C TYR A 125 -5.08 7.59 1.50
N SER A 126 -4.32 6.51 1.32
CA SER A 126 -3.46 5.91 2.33
C SER A 126 -1.98 6.01 1.92
N PRO A 127 -1.11 6.71 2.68
CA PRO A 127 0.26 6.96 2.23
C PRO A 127 1.16 5.73 2.15
N HIS A 128 1.04 4.77 3.07
CA HIS A 128 1.89 3.59 3.21
C HIS A 128 3.40 3.92 3.20
N GLY A 129 3.79 4.98 3.88
CA GLY A 129 5.17 5.47 4.00
C GLY A 129 5.73 6.17 2.76
N GLY A 130 5.05 6.11 1.61
CA GLY A 130 5.54 6.50 0.28
C GLY A 130 6.40 7.76 0.19
N SER A 131 5.79 8.93 -0.06
CA SER A 131 6.50 10.22 -0.14
C SER A 131 7.13 10.64 1.18
N LEU A 132 6.73 10.02 2.30
CA LEU A 132 7.21 10.34 3.64
C LEU A 132 8.61 9.80 3.93
N HIS A 133 9.14 8.89 3.10
CA HIS A 133 10.52 8.41 3.23
C HIS A 133 11.58 9.42 2.79
N TYR A 134 11.23 10.47 2.04
CA TYR A 134 12.21 11.49 1.65
C TYR A 134 12.72 12.28 2.86
N GLU A 135 13.98 12.69 2.80
CA GLU A 135 14.60 13.52 3.84
C GLU A 135 14.10 14.97 3.77
N GLU A 136 13.76 15.52 4.94
CA GLU A 136 13.22 16.88 5.12
C GLU A 136 14.20 17.99 4.73
N THR A 137 15.48 17.69 4.84
CA THR A 137 16.59 18.60 4.56
C THR A 137 16.84 18.76 3.06
N THR A 138 16.45 17.77 2.25
CA THR A 138 16.73 17.75 0.80
C THR A 138 15.75 18.61 0.01
N VAL A 139 16.22 19.21 -1.09
CA VAL A 139 15.37 19.98 -2.02
C VAL A 139 14.26 19.11 -2.61
N ALA A 140 14.58 17.85 -2.94
CA ALA A 140 13.61 16.88 -3.43
C ALA A 140 12.52 16.60 -2.37
N GLY A 141 12.90 16.36 -1.11
CA GLY A 141 11.94 16.16 -0.03
C GLY A 141 11.00 17.35 0.16
N LYS A 142 11.54 18.58 0.22
CA LYS A 142 10.74 19.81 0.32
C LYS A 142 9.74 19.95 -0.82
N LEU A 143 10.14 19.66 -2.05
CA LEU A 143 9.25 19.67 -3.21
C LEU A 143 8.15 18.62 -3.09
N PHE A 144 8.47 17.39 -2.70
CA PHE A 144 7.48 16.34 -2.48
C PHE A 144 6.48 16.70 -1.39
N PHE A 145 6.90 17.30 -0.28
CA PHE A 145 5.98 17.72 0.79
C PHE A 145 5.12 18.90 0.39
N ALA A 146 5.66 19.85 -0.38
CA ALA A 146 4.86 20.94 -0.94
C ALA A 146 3.79 20.39 -1.91
N LEU A 147 4.16 19.44 -2.76
CA LEU A 147 3.22 18.76 -3.67
C LEU A 147 2.17 17.98 -2.87
N GLU A 148 2.56 17.23 -1.86
CA GLU A 148 1.65 16.46 -1.02
C GLU A 148 0.63 17.36 -0.30
N ARG A 149 1.09 18.50 0.24
CA ARG A 149 0.22 19.52 0.83
C ARG A 149 -0.73 20.14 -0.17
N PHE A 150 -0.29 20.40 -1.40
CA PHE A 150 -1.17 20.85 -2.48
C PHE A 150 -2.21 19.77 -2.84
N MET A 151 -1.78 18.51 -2.91
CA MET A 151 -2.64 17.36 -3.22
C MET A 151 -3.68 17.06 -2.13
N ALA A 152 -3.49 17.55 -0.90
CA ALA A 152 -4.50 17.47 0.15
C ALA A 152 -5.83 18.13 -0.26
N ARG A 153 -5.80 19.19 -1.09
CA ARG A 153 -7.02 19.82 -1.65
C ARG A 153 -7.79 18.90 -2.61
N PHE A 154 -7.10 17.90 -3.16
CA PHE A 154 -7.66 16.89 -4.05
C PHE A 154 -7.93 15.57 -3.33
N THR A 155 -8.00 15.60 -2.01
CA THR A 155 -8.28 14.47 -1.14
C THR A 155 -9.54 14.78 -0.35
N ASP A 156 -10.43 13.81 -0.17
CA ASP A 156 -11.61 13.97 0.68
C ASP A 156 -11.42 13.27 2.02
N TYR A 157 -10.57 12.23 2.07
CA TYR A 157 -10.28 11.51 3.29
C TYR A 157 -8.86 10.91 3.29
N LEU A 158 -8.17 11.01 4.42
CA LEU A 158 -6.85 10.41 4.63
C LEU A 158 -6.90 9.27 5.66
N LEU A 159 -6.29 8.14 5.33
CA LEU A 159 -6.21 6.97 6.18
C LEU A 159 -4.75 6.62 6.44
N PHE A 160 -4.30 6.87 7.67
CA PHE A 160 -2.97 6.51 8.13
C PHE A 160 -2.97 5.09 8.69
N VAL A 161 -1.94 4.31 8.37
CA VAL A 161 -1.84 2.89 8.81
C VAL A 161 -0.99 2.68 10.06
N SER A 162 -0.32 3.73 10.53
CA SER A 162 0.41 3.75 11.79
C SER A 162 0.46 5.16 12.38
N ASP A 163 0.57 5.27 13.70
CA ASP A 163 0.73 6.58 14.34
C ASP A 163 2.04 7.26 13.88
N TYR A 164 3.12 6.47 13.74
CA TYR A 164 4.39 6.97 13.19
C TYR A 164 4.21 7.65 11.83
N GLU A 165 3.45 7.04 10.92
CA GLU A 165 3.15 7.64 9.61
C GLU A 165 2.37 8.94 9.75
N ARG A 166 1.34 8.98 10.62
CA ARG A 166 0.52 10.17 10.87
C ARG A 166 1.35 11.32 11.43
N GLN A 167 2.17 11.06 12.45
CA GLN A 167 3.06 12.06 13.04
C GLN A 167 4.10 12.54 12.04
N THR A 168 4.65 11.63 11.24
CA THR A 168 5.61 11.98 10.18
C THR A 168 4.94 12.87 9.12
N TYR A 169 3.71 12.56 8.71
CA TYR A 169 2.95 13.42 7.78
C TYR A 169 2.75 14.82 8.38
N ARG A 170 2.31 14.92 9.62
CA ARG A 170 2.11 16.21 10.31
C ARG A 170 3.38 17.03 10.40
N ARG A 171 4.51 16.39 10.71
CA ARG A 171 5.81 17.06 10.81
C ARG A 171 6.31 17.54 9.44
N LYS A 172 6.25 16.67 8.42
CA LYS A 172 6.86 16.92 7.10
C LYS A 172 5.97 17.74 6.16
N VAL A 173 4.68 17.48 6.18
CA VAL A 173 3.68 18.04 5.25
C VAL A 173 2.81 19.10 5.94
N GLY A 174 2.48 18.91 7.21
CA GLY A 174 1.60 19.77 8.01
C GLY A 174 0.31 19.07 8.45
N GLU A 175 -0.51 19.76 9.25
CA GLU A 175 -1.81 19.23 9.66
C GLU A 175 -2.70 19.01 8.42
N PRO A 176 -3.27 17.81 8.23
CA PRO A 176 -4.12 17.56 7.08
C PRO A 176 -5.37 18.46 7.13
N PRO A 177 -5.67 19.22 6.07
CA PRO A 177 -6.88 20.05 6.01
C PRO A 177 -8.16 19.22 5.80
N THR A 178 -8.02 17.92 5.60
CA THR A 178 -9.10 16.97 5.31
C THR A 178 -9.31 16.01 6.49
N PRO A 179 -10.53 15.46 6.64
CA PRO A 179 -10.77 14.42 7.62
C PRO A 179 -9.76 13.28 7.49
N ASN A 180 -9.24 12.84 8.64
CA ASN A 180 -8.25 11.79 8.70
C ASN A 180 -8.43 10.91 9.92
N ASN A 181 -8.18 9.61 9.74
CA ASN A 181 -8.18 8.63 10.82
C ASN A 181 -6.93 7.74 10.77
N LEU A 182 -6.56 7.22 11.94
CA LEU A 182 -5.58 6.16 12.11
C LEU A 182 -6.31 4.82 12.09
N VAL A 183 -5.99 3.96 11.13
CA VAL A 183 -6.52 2.61 10.99
C VAL A 183 -5.36 1.65 10.84
N HIS A 184 -5.01 0.97 11.94
CA HIS A 184 -3.92 0.01 11.93
C HIS A 184 -4.20 -1.16 10.99
N ASN A 185 -3.13 -1.68 10.38
CA ASN A 185 -3.22 -2.95 9.67
C ASN A 185 -3.64 -4.05 10.65
N GLY A 186 -4.61 -4.87 10.25
CA GLY A 186 -5.11 -5.99 11.04
C GLY A 186 -4.56 -7.32 10.56
N LEU A 187 -4.51 -8.28 11.48
CA LEU A 187 -4.35 -9.70 11.20
C LEU A 187 -5.62 -10.43 11.67
N ARG A 188 -6.00 -11.50 10.99
CA ARG A 188 -7.17 -12.29 11.35
C ARG A 188 -6.82 -13.25 12.49
N ALA A 189 -7.81 -13.61 13.30
CA ALA A 189 -7.63 -14.60 14.37
C ALA A 189 -7.06 -15.94 13.84
N ALA A 190 -7.50 -16.36 12.65
CA ALA A 190 -7.00 -17.56 11.98
C ALA A 190 -5.53 -17.47 11.52
N GLU A 191 -4.89 -16.30 11.57
CA GLU A 191 -3.46 -16.15 11.28
C GLU A 191 -2.58 -16.35 12.52
N PHE A 192 -3.19 -16.45 13.72
CA PHE A 192 -2.50 -16.68 14.98
C PHE A 192 -2.59 -18.16 15.40
N GLU A 193 -2.41 -19.07 14.44
CA GLU A 193 -2.37 -20.51 14.75
C GLU A 193 -1.16 -20.84 15.64
N PRO A 194 -1.34 -21.60 16.73
CA PRO A 194 -0.23 -21.99 17.59
C PRO A 194 0.82 -22.79 16.82
N VAL A 195 2.05 -22.30 16.84
CA VAL A 195 3.19 -23.00 16.23
C VAL A 195 3.68 -24.07 17.20
N ARG A 196 3.82 -25.31 16.71
CA ARG A 196 4.41 -26.40 17.50
C ARG A 196 5.92 -26.20 17.61
N THR A 197 6.44 -26.40 18.82
CA THR A 197 7.88 -26.36 19.06
C THR A 197 8.54 -27.61 18.49
N GLU A 198 9.53 -27.44 17.62
CA GLU A 198 10.32 -28.52 17.03
C GLU A 198 11.75 -28.50 17.59
N GLN A 199 12.33 -29.66 17.91
CA GLN A 199 13.66 -29.75 18.54
C GLN A 199 14.79 -29.14 17.68
N ASN A 200 14.63 -29.11 16.36
CA ASN A 200 15.62 -28.61 15.42
C ASN A 200 15.20 -27.29 14.74
N ALA A 201 14.22 -26.57 15.29
CA ALA A 201 13.83 -25.26 14.78
C ALA A 201 14.98 -24.24 14.90
N ALA A 202 14.95 -23.22 14.05
CA ALA A 202 15.80 -22.05 14.23
C ALA A 202 15.38 -21.26 15.47
N ASP A 203 16.34 -20.62 16.13
CA ASP A 203 16.10 -19.79 17.30
C ASP A 203 15.37 -18.48 16.93
N VAL A 204 15.63 -17.95 15.73
CA VAL A 204 15.11 -16.65 15.28
C VAL A 204 14.64 -16.70 13.84
N LEU A 205 13.56 -15.97 13.55
CA LEU A 205 13.01 -15.79 12.21
C LEU A 205 13.02 -14.31 11.83
N TYR A 206 13.64 -14.00 10.69
CA TYR A 206 13.56 -12.70 10.04
C TYR A 206 12.67 -12.83 8.80
N ILE A 207 11.68 -11.94 8.66
CA ILE A 207 10.82 -11.87 7.47
C ILE A 207 10.81 -10.45 6.95
N GLY A 208 11.30 -10.25 5.73
CA GLY A 208 11.30 -8.95 5.09
C GLY A 208 12.18 -8.90 3.85
N MET A 209 11.97 -7.89 3.00
CA MET A 209 12.89 -7.62 1.89
C MET A 209 14.30 -7.36 2.42
N MET A 210 15.33 -7.85 1.73
CA MET A 210 16.74 -7.77 2.13
C MET A 210 17.37 -6.40 1.80
N ARG A 211 16.66 -5.32 2.15
CA ARG A 211 17.09 -3.94 1.92
C ARG A 211 17.73 -3.36 3.17
N ASP A 212 18.67 -2.45 3.01
CA ASP A 212 19.32 -1.73 4.14
C ASP A 212 18.32 -1.15 5.15
N LEU A 213 17.20 -0.58 4.66
CA LEU A 213 16.14 -0.03 5.52
C LEU A 213 15.48 -1.08 6.43
N LYS A 214 15.60 -2.36 6.11
CA LYS A 214 15.07 -3.47 6.90
C LYS A 214 16.12 -4.06 7.86
N GLY A 215 17.36 -3.60 7.79
CA GLY A 215 18.43 -3.94 8.72
C GLY A 215 18.83 -5.41 8.78
N PRO A 216 18.96 -6.15 7.65
CA PRO A 216 19.43 -7.53 7.68
C PRO A 216 20.85 -7.65 8.26
N ASP A 217 21.69 -6.64 8.04
CA ASP A 217 23.02 -6.47 8.65
C ASP A 217 22.92 -6.37 10.18
N ILE A 218 22.07 -5.47 10.67
CA ILE A 218 21.83 -5.26 12.11
C ILE A 218 21.32 -6.56 12.75
N PHE A 219 20.44 -7.29 12.06
CA PHE A 219 19.91 -8.57 12.51
C PHE A 219 21.02 -9.62 12.68
N ILE A 220 21.92 -9.75 11.69
CA ILE A 220 23.03 -10.70 11.72
C ILE A 220 24.01 -10.35 12.86
N ASP A 221 24.36 -9.07 13.00
CA ASP A 221 25.24 -8.61 14.08
C ASP A 221 24.64 -8.91 15.46
N ALA A 222 23.34 -8.66 15.63
CA ALA A 222 22.62 -8.98 16.86
C ALA A 222 22.63 -10.49 17.16
N LEU A 223 22.51 -11.34 16.13
CA LEU A 223 22.54 -12.80 16.28
C LEU A 223 23.90 -13.28 16.80
N VAL A 224 25.00 -12.73 16.26
CA VAL A 224 26.37 -13.05 16.69
C VAL A 224 26.60 -12.61 18.14
N LEU A 225 26.20 -11.38 18.48
CA LEU A 225 26.32 -10.84 19.83
C LEU A 225 25.50 -11.67 20.84
N ALA A 226 24.28 -12.04 20.48
CA ALA A 226 23.41 -12.86 21.33
C ALA A 226 23.99 -14.27 21.54
N GLY A 227 24.48 -14.92 20.48
CA GLY A 227 25.12 -16.23 20.60
C GLY A 227 26.37 -16.21 21.48
N THR A 228 27.19 -15.17 21.36
CA THR A 228 28.37 -14.96 22.23
C THR A 228 27.96 -14.85 23.70
N ARG A 229 26.92 -14.06 24.01
CA ARG A 229 26.43 -13.89 25.39
C ARG A 229 25.79 -15.16 25.97
N LEU A 230 25.15 -15.97 25.11
CA LEU A 230 24.51 -17.22 25.51
C LEU A 230 25.49 -18.41 25.55
N GLY A 231 26.74 -18.22 25.12
CA GLY A 231 27.74 -19.28 25.06
C GLY A 231 27.42 -20.38 24.05
N ARG A 232 26.54 -20.12 23.06
CA ARG A 232 26.21 -21.06 21.98
C ARG A 232 25.87 -20.32 20.68
N PRO A 233 26.13 -20.90 19.50
CA PRO A 233 25.63 -20.32 18.25
C PRO A 233 24.09 -20.33 18.24
N LEU A 234 23.51 -19.27 17.67
CA LEU A 234 22.09 -19.19 17.37
C LEU A 234 21.86 -19.47 15.89
N LYS A 235 20.78 -20.18 15.57
CA LYS A 235 20.33 -20.42 14.21
C LYS A 235 19.24 -19.43 13.85
N ALA A 236 19.34 -18.81 12.68
CA ALA A 236 18.29 -17.97 12.14
C ALA A 236 17.81 -18.48 10.78
N VAL A 237 16.53 -18.30 10.50
CA VAL A 237 15.95 -18.40 9.16
C VAL A 237 15.61 -16.99 8.71
N MET A 238 16.07 -16.61 7.51
CA MET A 238 15.79 -15.31 6.91
C MET A 238 14.96 -15.53 5.64
N VAL A 239 13.74 -14.98 5.61
CA VAL A 239 12.80 -15.13 4.49
C VAL A 239 12.58 -13.79 3.81
N GLY A 240 12.92 -13.74 2.53
CA GLY A 240 12.79 -12.55 1.68
C GLY A 240 13.93 -12.48 0.66
N ASP A 241 13.89 -11.45 -0.18
CA ASP A 241 14.86 -11.21 -1.24
C ASP A 241 15.12 -9.69 -1.38
N GLY A 242 16.13 -9.32 -2.16
CA GLY A 242 16.38 -7.94 -2.62
C GLY A 242 17.61 -7.25 -2.07
#